data_AF-A0A3R6ZU20-F1
#
_entry.id   AF-A0A3R6ZU20-F1
#
_cell.length_a   1.000
_cell.length_b   1.000
_cell.length_c   1.000
_cell.angle_alpha   90.00
_cell.angle_beta   90.00
_cell.angle_gamma   90.00
#
_symmetry.space_group_name_H-M   'P 1'
#
loop_
_entity.id
_entity.type
_entity.pdbx_description
1 polymer ?
#
loop_
_entity_poly.entity_id
_entity_poly.type
_entity_poly.pdbx_seq_one_letter_code
_entity_poly.pdbx_strand_id
1 'polypeptide(L)'
;MQAPVRPRGFSNIARRVESINPDHVIYGLIGINGLVLFMWQTADTYSKKQFMLTNFTTSPAHVMSGRVHTLLTAAFSHMDAGHFFGNMLGLFFFGREVCYSLGPKRFLGLYLGSAVVASLAQVVTQPLLSNRSSLSLGASGAVNAITAFSICMYPHSTILVMFVLPLPAYVVGGLFILRDLWGAVGDRMSSIGHVAHLAGAGIGMYYYRRLYGRRSVFRRF
;
A
#
# COMPACT_ATOMS: atom_id res chain seq x y z
N MET A 1 -4.58 -43.81 17.03
CA MET A 1 -4.92 -42.71 16.09
C MET A 1 -3.66 -41.88 15.85
N GLN A 2 -3.03 -41.98 14.67
CA GLN A 2 -1.94 -41.08 14.30
C GLN A 2 -2.54 -39.74 13.83
N ALA A 3 -2.05 -38.63 14.38
CA ALA A 3 -2.47 -37.30 13.97
C ALA A 3 -2.08 -37.04 12.49
N PRO A 4 -2.93 -36.35 11.71
CA PRO A 4 -2.62 -36.09 10.30
C PRO A 4 -1.35 -35.23 10.18
N VAL A 5 -0.38 -35.72 9.41
CA VAL A 5 0.86 -35.02 9.09
C VAL A 5 0.52 -33.79 8.25
N ARG A 6 0.64 -32.59 8.83
CA ARG A 6 0.45 -31.34 8.08
C ARG A 6 1.45 -31.27 6.92
N PRO A 7 1.04 -30.86 5.70
CA PRO A 7 1.92 -30.82 4.54
C PRO A 7 3.13 -29.90 4.79
N ARG A 8 4.33 -30.45 4.60
CA ARG A 8 5.62 -29.85 4.99
C ARG A 8 6.11 -28.72 4.05
N GLY A 9 5.48 -28.49 2.89
CA GLY A 9 5.96 -27.56 1.86
C GLY A 9 5.60 -26.09 2.10
N PHE A 10 4.31 -25.74 2.11
CA PHE A 10 3.84 -24.35 2.28
C PHE A 10 4.18 -23.76 3.66
N SER A 11 4.28 -24.61 4.68
CA SER A 11 4.65 -24.21 6.04
C SER A 11 6.12 -23.77 6.16
N ASN A 12 6.99 -24.10 5.20
CA ASN A 12 8.40 -23.69 5.22
C ASN A 12 8.59 -22.27 4.71
N ILE A 13 7.93 -21.89 3.61
CA ILE A 13 8.02 -20.53 3.05
C ILE A 13 7.41 -19.53 4.02
N ALA A 14 6.23 -19.82 4.56
CA ALA A 14 5.57 -18.95 5.53
C ALA A 14 6.41 -18.72 6.79
N ARG A 15 7.14 -19.75 7.26
CA ARG A 15 8.07 -19.63 8.39
C ARG A 15 9.30 -18.80 8.04
N ARG A 16 9.87 -19.00 6.85
CA ARG A 16 11.00 -18.19 6.36
C ARG A 16 10.65 -16.71 6.26
N VAL A 17 9.48 -16.39 5.70
CA VAL A 17 8.99 -15.00 5.63
C VAL A 17 8.83 -14.42 7.03
N GLU A 18 8.24 -15.17 7.96
CA GLU A 18 8.07 -14.70 9.35
C GLU A 18 9.39 -14.44 10.08
N SER A 19 10.47 -15.14 9.70
CA SER A 19 11.80 -14.93 10.29
C SER A 19 12.56 -13.72 9.75
N ILE A 20 12.02 -13.02 8.74
CA ILE A 20 12.66 -11.81 8.19
C ILE A 20 12.56 -10.69 9.24
N ASN A 21 13.65 -9.94 9.44
CA ASN A 21 13.59 -8.75 10.27
C ASN A 21 12.57 -7.74 9.68
N PRO A 22 11.60 -7.24 10.47
CA PRO A 22 10.63 -6.23 10.02
C PRO A 22 11.26 -5.06 9.26
N ASP A 23 12.42 -4.56 9.70
CA ASP A 23 13.11 -3.46 9.03
C ASP A 23 13.52 -3.83 7.60
N HIS A 24 14.01 -5.05 7.38
CA HIS A 24 14.37 -5.54 6.05
C HIS A 24 13.15 -5.66 5.12
N VAL A 25 11.96 -5.94 5.67
CA VAL A 25 10.72 -5.94 4.87
C VAL A 25 10.43 -4.52 4.37
N ILE A 26 10.53 -3.52 5.25
CA ILE A 26 10.29 -2.12 4.90
C ILE A 26 11.32 -1.64 3.87
N TYR A 27 12.61 -1.86 4.13
CA TYR A 27 13.67 -1.48 3.19
C TYR A 27 13.59 -2.21 1.85
N GLY A 28 13.17 -3.49 1.86
CA GLY A 28 12.93 -4.25 0.64
C GLY A 28 11.82 -3.63 -0.21
N LEU A 29 10.69 -3.25 0.39
CA LEU A 29 9.61 -2.58 -0.33
C LEU A 29 10.03 -1.20 -0.85
N ILE A 30 10.75 -0.40 -0.04
CA ILE A 30 11.29 0.89 -0.48
C ILE A 30 12.27 0.70 -1.65
N GLY A 31 13.17 -0.27 -1.55
CA GLY A 31 14.16 -0.60 -2.59
C GLY A 31 13.51 -1.03 -3.90
N ILE A 32 12.45 -1.85 -3.85
CA ILE A 32 11.70 -2.27 -5.05
C ILE A 32 11.03 -1.05 -5.72
N ASN A 33 10.34 -0.20 -4.95
CA ASN A 33 9.75 1.03 -5.51
C ASN A 33 10.85 1.94 -6.11
N GLY A 34 11.99 2.06 -5.44
CA GLY A 34 13.13 2.87 -5.91
C GLY A 34 13.72 2.32 -7.21
N LEU A 35 13.81 1.00 -7.35
CA LEU A 35 14.23 0.35 -8.59
C LEU A 35 13.27 0.65 -9.74
N VAL A 36 11.95 0.57 -9.50
CA VAL A 36 10.96 0.88 -10.54
C VAL A 36 10.95 2.37 -10.89
N LEU A 37 11.14 3.27 -9.92
CA LEU A 37 11.36 4.69 -10.19
C LEU A 37 12.61 4.88 -11.07
N PHE A 38 13.71 4.21 -10.75
CA PHE A 38 14.92 4.26 -11.57
C PHE A 38 14.68 3.75 -13.00
N MET A 39 13.88 2.69 -13.17
CA MET A 39 13.44 2.23 -14.50
C MET A 39 12.65 3.30 -15.26
N TRP A 40 11.80 4.08 -14.58
CA TRP A 40 11.13 5.24 -15.19
C TRP A 40 12.12 6.33 -15.61
N GLN A 41 13.07 6.68 -14.75
CA GLN A 41 14.06 7.74 -15.03
C GLN A 41 15.01 7.37 -16.19
N THR A 42 15.23 6.07 -16.42
CA THR A 42 16.10 5.55 -17.49
C THR A 42 15.33 5.07 -18.73
N ALA A 43 14.00 5.25 -18.76
CA ALA A 43 13.16 4.98 -19.91
C ALA A 43 13.26 6.12 -20.95
N ASP A 44 14.45 6.29 -21.51
CA ASP A 44 14.79 7.33 -22.50
C ASP A 44 14.25 7.04 -23.91
N THR A 45 14.11 5.76 -24.28
CA THR A 45 13.57 5.34 -25.59
C THR A 45 12.06 5.14 -25.57
N TYR A 46 11.43 5.24 -26.74
CA TYR A 46 10.00 4.93 -26.91
C TYR A 46 9.65 3.52 -26.40
N SER A 47 10.45 2.51 -26.77
CA SER A 47 10.21 1.12 -26.36
C SER A 47 10.28 0.92 -24.85
N LYS A 48 11.24 1.57 -24.16
CA LYS A 48 11.32 1.51 -22.70
C LYS A 48 10.13 2.22 -22.04
N LYS A 49 9.72 3.39 -22.55
CA LYS A 49 8.53 4.09 -22.04
C LYS A 49 7.26 3.26 -22.23
N GLN A 50 7.07 2.65 -23.40
CA GLN A 50 5.92 1.77 -23.65
C GLN A 50 5.93 0.54 -22.74
N PHE A 51 7.10 -0.05 -22.49
CA PHE A 51 7.23 -1.13 -21.52
C PHE A 51 6.77 -0.71 -20.12
N MET A 52 7.20 0.46 -19.64
CA MET A 52 6.79 0.99 -18.34
C MET A 52 5.29 1.30 -18.29
N LEU A 53 4.74 1.97 -19.30
CA LEU A 53 3.32 2.29 -19.38
C LEU A 53 2.47 1.01 -19.38
N THR A 54 2.87 -0.01 -20.13
CA THR A 54 2.10 -1.25 -20.30
C THR A 54 2.16 -2.17 -19.09
N ASN A 55 3.26 -2.14 -18.31
CA ASN A 55 3.53 -3.13 -17.26
C ASN A 55 3.57 -2.54 -15.85
N PHE A 56 3.75 -1.23 -15.69
CA PHE A 56 3.87 -0.56 -14.39
C PHE A 56 2.82 0.54 -14.19
N THR A 57 1.76 0.54 -15.00
CA THR A 57 0.56 1.35 -14.77
C THR A 57 -0.68 0.51 -14.96
N THR A 58 -1.78 0.87 -14.31
CA THR A 58 -3.04 0.13 -14.37
C THR A 58 -4.16 1.00 -14.92
N SER A 59 -5.06 0.37 -15.68
CA SER A 59 -6.26 0.97 -16.25
C SER A 59 -7.28 -0.13 -16.58
N PRO A 60 -8.57 0.21 -16.82
CA PRO A 60 -9.56 -0.72 -17.32
C PRO A 60 -9.08 -1.45 -18.58
N ALA A 61 -8.49 -0.72 -19.53
CA ALA A 61 -7.98 -1.31 -20.77
C ALA A 61 -6.87 -2.34 -20.52
N HIS A 62 -5.95 -2.07 -19.58
CA HIS A 62 -4.92 -3.04 -19.20
C HIS A 62 -5.53 -4.33 -18.65
N VAL A 63 -6.43 -4.22 -17.68
CA VAL A 63 -7.07 -5.39 -17.07
C VAL A 63 -7.92 -6.16 -18.08
N MET A 64 -8.72 -5.47 -18.90
CA MET A 64 -9.55 -6.08 -19.94
C MET A 64 -8.72 -6.78 -21.04
N SER A 65 -7.51 -6.28 -21.32
CA SER A 65 -6.57 -6.94 -22.25
C SER A 65 -5.80 -8.12 -21.65
N GLY A 66 -6.13 -8.54 -20.42
CA GLY A 66 -5.51 -9.67 -19.73
C GLY A 66 -4.28 -9.32 -18.88
N ARG A 67 -3.92 -8.02 -18.75
CA ARG A 67 -2.77 -7.58 -17.94
C ARG A 67 -3.10 -7.45 -16.47
N VAL A 68 -3.62 -8.51 -15.87
CA VAL A 68 -4.02 -8.51 -14.45
C VAL A 68 -2.87 -8.22 -13.49
N HIS A 69 -1.61 -8.44 -13.92
CA HIS A 69 -0.42 -8.11 -13.14
C HIS A 69 -0.30 -6.62 -12.85
N THR A 70 -0.89 -5.74 -13.69
CA THR A 70 -0.82 -4.28 -13.48
C THR A 70 -1.52 -3.84 -12.21
N LEU A 71 -2.48 -4.62 -11.70
CA LEU A 71 -3.12 -4.36 -10.39
C LEU A 71 -2.12 -4.38 -9.23
N LEU A 72 -1.01 -5.12 -9.38
CA LEU A 72 0.05 -5.19 -8.38
C LEU A 72 1.25 -4.33 -8.77
N THR A 73 1.75 -4.45 -10.00
CA THR A 73 2.98 -3.75 -10.41
C THR A 73 2.81 -2.23 -10.44
N ALA A 74 1.61 -1.72 -10.72
CA ALA A 74 1.33 -0.28 -10.62
C ALA A 74 1.48 0.25 -9.19
N ALA A 75 1.28 -0.59 -8.16
CA ALA A 75 1.47 -0.20 -6.77
C ALA A 75 2.95 -0.10 -6.33
N PHE A 76 3.88 -0.50 -7.20
CA PHE A 76 5.33 -0.34 -7.01
C PHE A 76 5.93 0.73 -7.92
N SER A 77 5.09 1.51 -8.59
CA SER A 77 5.49 2.39 -9.69
C SER A 77 5.26 3.85 -9.32
N HIS A 78 6.28 4.69 -9.60
CA HIS A 78 6.26 6.13 -9.42
C HIS A 78 7.01 6.78 -10.59
N MET A 79 6.40 7.76 -11.25
CA MET A 79 7.05 8.51 -12.34
C MET A 79 7.82 9.72 -11.80
N ASP A 80 7.37 10.30 -10.70
CA ASP A 80 7.97 11.49 -10.08
C ASP A 80 8.53 11.20 -8.69
N ALA A 81 9.63 11.89 -8.36
CA ALA A 81 10.35 11.68 -7.10
C ALA A 81 9.55 12.16 -5.88
N GLY A 82 8.67 13.16 -6.03
CA GLY A 82 7.87 13.71 -4.94
C GLY A 82 6.83 12.72 -4.44
N HIS A 83 6.08 12.11 -5.36
CA HIS A 83 5.08 11.09 -5.07
C HIS A 83 5.74 9.82 -4.51
N PHE A 84 6.90 9.42 -5.06
CA PHE A 84 7.71 8.36 -4.48
C PHE A 84 8.10 8.68 -3.03
N PHE A 85 8.70 9.84 -2.79
CA PHE A 85 9.15 10.26 -1.47
C PHE A 85 8.01 10.30 -0.45
N GLY A 86 6.87 10.89 -0.82
CA GLY A 86 5.68 10.94 0.04
C GLY A 86 5.21 9.54 0.48
N ASN A 87 5.11 8.61 -0.47
CA ASN A 87 4.71 7.23 -0.17
C ASN A 87 5.73 6.50 0.70
N MET A 88 7.01 6.58 0.35
CA MET A 88 8.06 5.87 1.09
C MET A 88 8.24 6.43 2.50
N LEU A 89 8.02 7.73 2.70
CA LEU A 89 8.00 8.34 4.02
C LEU A 89 6.86 7.79 4.88
N GLY A 90 5.64 7.69 4.31
CA GLY A 90 4.51 7.07 4.99
C GLY A 90 4.77 5.60 5.33
N LEU A 91 5.29 4.83 4.36
CA LEU A 91 5.67 3.44 4.57
C LEU A 91 6.74 3.27 5.65
N PHE A 92 7.74 4.16 5.70
CA PHE A 92 8.81 4.10 6.68
C PHE A 92 8.29 4.34 8.11
N PHE A 93 7.52 5.42 8.33
CA PHE A 93 7.03 5.77 9.66
C PHE A 93 5.95 4.81 10.17
N PHE A 94 4.91 4.56 9.36
CA PHE A 94 3.78 3.75 9.80
C PHE A 94 4.03 2.26 9.57
N GLY A 95 4.68 1.90 8.47
CA GLY A 95 4.87 0.49 8.11
C GLY A 95 5.77 -0.27 9.06
N ARG A 96 6.81 0.39 9.59
CA ARG A 96 7.70 -0.23 10.57
C ARG A 96 6.94 -0.67 11.82
N GLU A 97 6.21 0.24 12.45
CA GLU A 97 5.43 -0.03 13.67
C GLU A 97 4.41 -1.16 13.42
N VAL A 98 3.68 -1.11 12.31
CA VAL A 98 2.71 -2.14 11.92
C VAL A 98 3.37 -3.49 11.64
N CYS A 99 4.55 -3.52 11.00
CA CYS A 99 5.27 -4.75 10.70
C CYS A 99 5.80 -5.44 11.96
N TYR A 100 6.25 -4.68 12.95
CA TYR A 100 6.62 -5.23 14.27
C TYR A 100 5.41 -5.85 14.98
N SER A 101 4.23 -5.25 14.85
CA SER A 101 3.01 -5.74 15.53
C SER A 101 2.36 -6.93 14.84
N LEU A 102 2.37 -6.96 13.50
CA LEU A 102 1.75 -8.00 12.70
C LEU A 102 2.67 -9.19 12.42
N GLY A 103 3.98 -8.94 12.38
CA GLY A 103 4.98 -9.82 11.79
C GLY A 103 5.06 -9.69 10.26
N PRO A 104 6.22 -10.00 9.65
CA PRO A 104 6.50 -9.83 8.22
C PRO A 104 5.44 -10.40 7.28
N LYS A 105 4.95 -11.61 7.57
CA LYS A 105 4.04 -12.31 6.66
C LYS A 105 2.69 -11.60 6.55
N ARG A 106 2.13 -11.21 7.70
CA ARG A 106 0.84 -10.53 7.76
C ARG A 106 0.95 -9.09 7.25
N PHE A 107 2.06 -8.43 7.54
CA PHE A 107 2.37 -7.11 6.99
C PHE A 107 2.42 -7.14 5.46
N LEU A 108 3.19 -8.06 4.86
CA LEU A 108 3.25 -8.22 3.41
C LEU A 108 1.90 -8.60 2.81
N GLY A 109 1.13 -9.46 3.48
CA GLY A 109 -0.23 -9.78 3.07
C GLY A 109 -1.16 -8.55 3.06
N LEU A 110 -1.06 -7.69 4.08
CA LEU A 110 -1.81 -6.44 4.14
C LEU A 110 -1.37 -5.47 3.04
N TYR A 111 -0.06 -5.25 2.87
CA TYR A 111 0.50 -4.35 1.86
C TYR A 111 0.12 -4.78 0.43
N LEU A 112 0.42 -6.03 0.06
CA LEU A 112 0.16 -6.54 -1.28
C LEU A 112 -1.34 -6.72 -1.56
N GLY A 113 -2.10 -7.20 -0.57
CA GLY A 113 -3.54 -7.37 -0.71
C GLY A 113 -4.27 -6.04 -0.88
N SER A 114 -3.94 -5.04 -0.05
CA SER A 114 -4.52 -3.70 -0.18
C SER A 114 -4.08 -2.98 -1.45
N ALA A 115 -2.84 -3.18 -1.93
CA ALA A 115 -2.39 -2.69 -3.24
C ALA A 115 -3.29 -3.18 -4.38
N VAL A 116 -3.56 -4.49 -4.43
CA VAL A 116 -4.41 -5.08 -5.48
C VAL A 116 -5.85 -4.59 -5.36
N VAL A 117 -6.41 -4.57 -4.13
CA VAL A 117 -7.79 -4.11 -3.90
C VAL A 117 -7.96 -2.63 -4.25
N ALA A 118 -7.00 -1.78 -3.87
CA ALA A 118 -7.03 -0.36 -4.21
C ALA A 118 -6.95 -0.14 -5.73
N SER A 119 -6.04 -0.84 -6.41
CA SER A 119 -5.93 -0.79 -7.88
C SER A 119 -7.19 -1.31 -8.57
N LEU A 120 -7.81 -2.36 -8.04
CA LEU A 120 -9.05 -2.89 -8.58
C LEU A 120 -10.21 -1.92 -8.37
N ALA A 121 -10.32 -1.31 -7.18
CA ALA A 121 -11.34 -0.31 -6.89
C ALA A 121 -11.22 0.89 -7.85
N GLN A 122 -10.01 1.36 -8.12
CA GLN A 122 -9.73 2.35 -9.15
C GLN A 122 -10.25 1.91 -10.52
N VAL A 123 -9.82 0.72 -10.98
CA VAL A 123 -10.15 0.21 -12.32
C VAL A 123 -11.66 0.05 -12.50
N VAL A 124 -12.37 -0.43 -11.49
CA VAL A 124 -13.83 -0.64 -11.55
C VAL A 124 -14.58 0.69 -11.55
N THR A 125 -14.13 1.66 -10.77
CA THR A 125 -14.85 2.93 -10.60
C THR A 125 -14.52 3.95 -11.68
N GLN A 126 -13.37 3.80 -12.35
CA GLN A 126 -12.91 4.73 -13.36
C GLN A 126 -13.91 4.94 -14.52
N PRO A 127 -14.44 3.91 -15.19
CA PRO A 127 -15.43 4.09 -16.25
C PRO A 127 -16.77 4.68 -15.77
N LEU A 128 -17.06 4.55 -14.46
CA LEU A 128 -18.31 5.03 -13.86
C LEU A 128 -18.25 6.51 -13.49
N LEU A 129 -17.05 6.98 -13.15
CA LEU A 129 -16.81 8.33 -12.62
C LEU A 129 -16.19 9.27 -13.66
N SER A 130 -15.66 8.75 -14.77
CA SER A 130 -15.02 9.53 -15.82
C SER A 130 -15.14 8.88 -17.19
N ASN A 131 -15.34 9.70 -18.23
CA ASN A 131 -15.31 9.26 -19.63
C ASN A 131 -13.88 9.08 -20.18
N ARG A 132 -12.83 9.22 -19.35
CA ARG A 132 -11.44 9.04 -19.75
C ARG A 132 -10.79 7.91 -18.96
N SER A 133 -10.20 6.95 -19.69
CA SER A 133 -9.27 5.97 -19.14
C SER A 133 -7.91 6.65 -18.91
N SER A 134 -7.66 7.07 -17.68
CA SER A 134 -6.35 7.53 -17.20
C SER A 134 -5.55 6.37 -16.61
N LEU A 135 -4.24 6.36 -16.87
CA LEU A 135 -3.32 5.41 -16.26
C LEU A 135 -3.12 5.78 -14.78
N SER A 136 -3.15 4.77 -13.91
CA SER A 136 -2.91 4.92 -12.48
C SER A 136 -1.67 4.15 -12.04
N LEU A 137 -0.92 4.71 -11.10
CA LEU A 137 0.27 4.12 -10.48
C LEU A 137 0.53 4.79 -9.12
N GLY A 138 1.18 4.05 -8.23
CA GLY A 138 1.58 4.52 -6.91
C GLY A 138 1.25 3.55 -5.79
N ALA A 139 2.11 3.52 -4.77
CA ALA A 139 1.94 2.69 -3.57
C ALA A 139 0.85 3.19 -2.60
N SER A 140 0.25 4.35 -2.87
CA SER A 140 -0.59 5.11 -1.93
C SER A 140 -1.80 4.34 -1.39
N GLY A 141 -2.43 3.48 -2.19
CA GLY A 141 -3.50 2.60 -1.70
C GLY A 141 -3.01 1.66 -0.59
N ALA A 142 -1.85 1.04 -0.77
CA ALA A 142 -1.24 0.17 0.23
C ALA A 142 -0.73 0.96 1.44
N VAL A 143 -0.06 2.09 1.19
CA VAL A 143 0.44 2.97 2.25
C VAL A 143 -0.71 3.50 3.10
N ASN A 144 -1.84 3.90 2.51
CA ASN A 144 -3.03 4.32 3.27
C ASN A 144 -3.65 3.18 4.09
N ALA A 145 -3.60 1.94 3.61
CA ALA A 145 -4.02 0.79 4.41
C ALA A 145 -3.12 0.60 5.64
N ILE A 146 -1.81 0.71 5.46
CA ILE A 146 -0.83 0.64 6.54
C ILE A 146 -1.00 1.80 7.53
N THR A 147 -1.10 3.03 7.03
CA THR A 147 -1.30 4.24 7.84
C THR A 147 -2.60 4.13 8.65
N ALA A 148 -3.71 3.77 8.03
CA ALA A 148 -4.99 3.61 8.71
C ALA A 148 -4.94 2.50 9.77
N PHE A 149 -4.32 1.36 9.46
CA PHE A 149 -4.09 0.30 10.44
C PHE A 149 -3.24 0.80 11.63
N SER A 150 -2.17 1.55 11.35
CA SER A 150 -1.27 2.11 12.37
C SER A 150 -2.01 3.07 13.30
N ILE A 151 -2.80 4.00 12.76
CA ILE A 151 -3.58 4.95 13.56
C ILE A 151 -4.61 4.22 14.43
N CYS A 152 -5.25 3.16 13.92
CA CYS A 152 -6.17 2.37 14.72
C CYS A 152 -5.49 1.62 15.88
N MET A 153 -4.25 1.16 15.67
CA MET A 153 -3.50 0.37 16.64
C MET A 153 -2.78 1.25 17.68
N TYR A 154 -2.19 2.35 17.23
CA TYR A 154 -1.31 3.23 18.01
C TYR A 154 -1.65 4.71 17.78
N PRO A 155 -2.88 5.16 18.08
CA PRO A 155 -3.30 6.52 17.74
C PRO A 155 -2.41 7.60 18.38
N HIS A 156 -1.95 7.37 19.60
CA HIS A 156 -1.16 8.32 20.39
C HIS A 156 0.37 8.06 20.33
N SER A 157 0.86 7.15 19.47
CA SER A 157 2.32 7.02 19.28
C SER A 157 2.87 8.33 18.70
N THR A 158 4.09 8.69 19.10
CA THR A 158 4.72 9.93 18.64
C THR A 158 5.47 9.68 17.36
N ILE A 159 5.10 10.38 16.29
CA ILE A 159 5.81 10.42 15.02
C ILE A 159 6.58 11.73 14.95
N LEU A 160 7.89 11.65 14.70
CA LEU A 160 8.74 12.82 14.49
C LEU A 160 8.67 13.25 13.02
N VAL A 161 7.85 14.25 12.73
CA VAL A 161 7.76 14.83 11.40
C VAL A 161 9.07 15.56 11.08
N MET A 162 9.72 15.14 9.99
CA MET A 162 11.04 15.65 9.57
C MET A 162 12.11 15.61 10.69
N PHE A 163 11.99 14.65 11.62
CA PHE A 163 12.89 14.49 12.77
C PHE A 163 12.87 15.66 13.78
N VAL A 164 11.96 16.63 13.64
CA VAL A 164 11.94 17.85 14.47
C VAL A 164 10.65 17.96 15.28
N LEU A 165 9.49 17.73 14.66
CA LEU A 165 8.21 18.02 15.28
C LEU A 165 7.52 16.71 15.76
N PRO A 166 7.44 16.46 17.08
CA PRO A 166 6.70 15.32 17.61
C PRO A 166 5.19 15.58 17.51
N LEU A 167 4.48 14.73 16.78
CA LEU A 167 3.03 14.76 16.69
C LEU A 167 2.45 13.37 16.93
N PRO A 168 1.22 13.26 17.47
CA PRO A 168 0.52 11.99 17.56
C PRO A 168 0.30 11.37 16.18
N ALA A 169 0.42 10.05 16.08
CA ALA A 169 0.26 9.30 14.84
C ALA A 169 -1.11 9.54 14.18
N TYR A 170 -2.19 9.73 14.96
CA TYR A 170 -3.50 10.06 14.38
C TYR A 170 -3.50 11.42 13.66
N VAL A 171 -2.73 12.40 14.14
CA VAL A 171 -2.59 13.72 13.49
C VAL A 171 -1.78 13.56 12.23
N VAL A 172 -0.58 12.97 12.31
CA VAL A 172 0.31 12.83 11.15
C VAL A 172 -0.32 11.94 10.09
N GLY A 173 -0.85 10.80 10.47
CA GLY A 173 -1.46 9.85 9.54
C GLY A 173 -2.80 10.35 8.98
N GLY A 174 -3.59 11.08 9.79
CA GLY A 174 -4.79 11.77 9.32
C GLY A 174 -4.45 12.83 8.27
N LEU A 175 -3.49 13.70 8.56
CA LEU A 175 -3.00 14.71 7.61
C LEU A 175 -2.36 14.08 6.37
N PHE A 176 -1.67 12.95 6.51
CA PHE A 176 -1.08 12.22 5.39
C PHE A 176 -2.17 11.71 4.44
N ILE A 177 -3.18 11.01 4.98
CA ILE A 177 -4.32 10.52 4.19
C ILE A 177 -5.06 11.70 3.57
N LEU A 178 -5.30 12.78 4.33
CA LEU A 178 -5.99 13.98 3.82
C LEU A 178 -5.19 14.69 2.74
N ARG A 179 -3.86 14.81 2.87
CA ARG A 179 -2.99 15.37 1.82
C ARG A 179 -3.03 14.49 0.57
N ASP A 180 -2.94 13.18 0.73
CA ASP A 180 -2.99 12.24 -0.41
C ASP A 180 -4.35 12.24 -1.09
N LEU A 181 -5.41 12.54 -0.33
CA LEU A 181 -6.71 12.86 -0.90
C LEU A 181 -6.70 14.24 -1.56
N TRP A 182 -6.19 15.30 -0.93
CA TRP A 182 -6.23 16.68 -1.45
C TRP A 182 -5.35 16.91 -2.68
N GLY A 183 -4.18 16.29 -2.77
CA GLY A 183 -3.36 16.28 -3.98
C GLY A 183 -4.09 15.66 -5.17
N ALA A 184 -5.14 14.88 -4.90
CA ALA A 184 -6.08 14.36 -5.87
C ALA A 184 -7.37 15.19 -5.99
N VAL A 185 -7.48 16.41 -5.45
CA VAL A 185 -8.66 17.32 -5.60
C VAL A 185 -8.42 18.42 -6.65
N GLY A 186 -7.20 18.54 -7.19
CA GLY A 186 -6.83 19.59 -8.14
C GLY A 186 -7.50 19.51 -9.53
N ASP A 187 -8.03 18.34 -9.94
CA ASP A 187 -8.68 18.16 -11.24
C ASP A 187 -9.89 17.20 -11.14
N ARG A 188 -10.92 17.36 -11.98
CA ARG A 188 -12.00 16.33 -12.08
C ARG A 188 -11.47 14.94 -12.47
N MET A 189 -10.25 14.89 -13.02
CA MET A 189 -9.51 13.68 -13.39
C MET A 189 -8.96 12.91 -12.17
N SER A 190 -8.88 13.55 -11.00
CA SER A 190 -8.28 12.99 -9.79
C SER A 190 -9.30 12.46 -8.76
N SER A 191 -10.61 12.60 -9.01
CA SER A 191 -11.68 11.97 -8.21
C SER A 191 -11.54 10.45 -8.11
N ILE A 192 -10.91 9.83 -9.10
CA ILE A 192 -10.79 8.38 -9.21
C ILE A 192 -9.68 7.90 -8.26
N GLY A 193 -8.55 8.61 -8.19
CA GLY A 193 -7.45 8.29 -7.26
C GLY A 193 -7.88 8.26 -5.79
N HIS A 194 -8.90 9.04 -5.42
CA HIS A 194 -9.50 8.96 -4.09
C HIS A 194 -10.07 7.59 -3.77
N VAL A 195 -10.66 6.90 -4.76
CA VAL A 195 -11.31 5.61 -4.52
C VAL A 195 -10.26 4.56 -4.15
N ALA A 196 -9.11 4.55 -4.83
CA ALA A 196 -7.98 3.69 -4.45
C ALA A 196 -7.50 3.98 -3.02
N HIS A 197 -7.34 5.26 -2.69
CA HIS A 197 -6.85 5.70 -1.38
C HIS A 197 -7.83 5.35 -0.25
N LEU A 198 -9.12 5.60 -0.45
CA LEU A 198 -10.20 5.28 0.49
C LEU A 198 -10.38 3.77 0.64
N ALA A 199 -10.33 3.02 -0.46
CA ALA A 199 -10.36 1.56 -0.43
C ALA A 199 -9.19 1.01 0.39
N GLY A 200 -7.98 1.54 0.17
CA GLY A 200 -6.79 1.23 0.96
C GLY A 200 -6.99 1.46 2.45
N ALA A 201 -7.32 2.70 2.85
CA ALA A 201 -7.58 3.04 4.24
C ALA A 201 -8.69 2.16 4.86
N GLY A 202 -9.77 1.90 4.12
CA GLY A 202 -10.85 1.00 4.50
C GLY A 202 -10.38 -0.42 4.78
N ILE A 203 -9.55 -1.00 3.91
CA ILE A 203 -8.94 -2.33 4.11
C ILE A 203 -8.07 -2.36 5.36
N GLY A 204 -7.27 -1.32 5.60
CA GLY A 204 -6.46 -1.17 6.81
C GLY A 204 -7.31 -1.21 8.08
N MET A 205 -8.34 -0.36 8.16
CA MET A 205 -9.27 -0.31 9.29
C MET A 205 -10.03 -1.63 9.48
N TYR A 206 -10.50 -2.23 8.39
CA TYR A 206 -11.17 -3.52 8.41
C TYR A 206 -10.27 -4.64 8.96
N TYR A 207 -9.02 -4.69 8.49
CA TYR A 207 -8.07 -5.71 8.92
C TYR A 207 -7.72 -5.56 10.42
N TYR A 208 -7.54 -4.32 10.89
CA TYR A 208 -7.41 -4.03 12.32
C TYR A 208 -8.63 -4.53 13.12
N ARG A 209 -9.84 -4.14 12.71
CA ARG A 209 -11.09 -4.56 13.36
C ARG A 209 -11.22 -6.08 13.40
N ARG A 210 -10.81 -6.79 12.33
CA ARG A 210 -10.89 -8.24 12.25
C ARG A 210 -9.97 -8.95 13.24
N LEU A 211 -8.80 -8.38 13.52
CA LEU A 211 -7.80 -8.94 14.44
C LEU A 211 -8.02 -8.53 15.90
N TYR A 212 -8.39 -7.28 16.14
CA TYR A 212 -8.42 -6.68 17.49
C TYR A 212 -9.82 -6.30 17.97
N GLY A 213 -10.80 -6.19 17.08
CA GLY A 213 -12.17 -5.75 17.40
C GLY A 213 -12.99 -6.73 18.25
N ARG A 214 -12.49 -7.94 18.54
CA ARG A 214 -13.11 -8.91 19.47
C ARG A 214 -12.46 -8.94 20.86
N ARG A 215 -11.37 -8.18 21.09
CA ARG A 215 -10.62 -8.19 22.36
C ARG A 215 -11.01 -7.08 23.33
N SER A 216 -11.88 -6.15 22.95
CA SER A 216 -12.30 -5.01 23.79
C SER A 216 -13.46 -5.29 24.75
N VAL A 217 -14.00 -6.51 24.81
CA VAL A 217 -15.08 -6.87 25.77
C VAL A 217 -14.53 -7.50 27.07
N PHE A 218 -13.28 -7.97 27.11
CA PHE A 218 -12.74 -8.73 28.26
C PHE A 218 -11.34 -8.28 28.75
N ARG A 219 -11.03 -6.98 28.67
CA ARG A 219 -9.94 -6.38 29.48
C ARG A 219 -10.48 -5.24 30.34
N ARG A 220 -11.36 -5.63 31.27
CA ARG A 220 -11.60 -4.94 32.55
C ARG A 220 -11.66 -6.02 33.62
N PHE A 221 -10.50 -6.51 34.01
CA PHE A 221 -10.17 -7.01 35.34
C PHE A 221 -8.70 -6.67 35.56
#